data_AF-A0A916VUK1-F1
#
_entry.id   AF-A0A916VUK1-F1
#
_cell.length_a   1.000
_cell.length_b   1.000
_cell.length_c   1.000
_cell.angle_alpha   90.00
_cell.angle_beta   90.00
_cell.angle_gamma   90.00
#
_symmetry.space_group_name_H-M   'P 1'
#
loop_
_entity.id
_entity.type
_entity.pdbx_description
1 polymer ?
#
loop_
_entity_poly.entity_id
_entity_poly.type
_entity_poly.pdbx_seq_one_letter_code
_entity_poly.pdbx_strand_id
1 'polypeptide(L)'
;MTKHEKNLKRKQQQLSRKEKGSNNRNKARKKVARVHRKITNCREDFLHKLSRRIVDENQVIVTENLNVKGMMKNHCLAKAIGQVGWGMFTPHA
;
A
#
# COMPACT_ATOMS: atom_id res chain seq x y z
N MET A 1 -7.93 5.32 0.16
CA MET A 1 -6.82 4.93 -0.74
C MET A 1 -7.12 5.10 -2.25
N THR A 2 -8.37 4.95 -2.71
CA THR A 2 -8.77 5.00 -4.14
C THR A 2 -8.38 6.29 -4.89
N LYS A 3 -8.43 7.46 -4.23
CA LYS A 3 -8.00 8.75 -4.82
C LYS A 3 -6.50 8.78 -5.15
N HIS A 4 -5.66 8.18 -4.30
CA HIS A 4 -4.22 8.09 -4.53
C HIS A 4 -3.89 7.13 -5.66
N GLU A 5 -4.61 6.01 -5.77
CA GLU A 5 -4.48 5.05 -6.87
C GLU A 5 -4.86 5.67 -8.22
N LYS A 6 -5.97 6.41 -8.29
CA LYS A 6 -6.38 7.13 -9.51
C LYS A 6 -5.31 8.14 -9.96
N ASN A 7 -4.76 8.89 -9.02
CA ASN A 7 -3.67 9.84 -9.30
C ASN A 7 -2.38 9.13 -9.76
N LEU A 8 -2.04 8.01 -9.13
CA LEU A 8 -0.89 7.20 -9.53
C LEU A 8 -1.05 6.66 -10.96
N LYS A 9 -2.21 6.08 -11.28
CA LYS A 9 -2.54 5.59 -12.63
C LYS A 9 -2.41 6.69 -13.68
N ARG A 10 -2.97 7.88 -13.41
CA ARG A 10 -2.89 9.04 -14.32
C ARG A 10 -1.43 9.47 -14.56
N LYS A 11 -0.61 9.54 -13.51
CA LYS A 11 0.80 9.93 -13.65
C LYS A 11 1.65 8.85 -14.34
N GLN A 12 1.34 7.57 -14.12
CA GLN A 12 2.00 6.47 -14.84
C GLN A 12 1.64 6.48 -16.34
N GLN A 13 0.38 6.72 -16.71
CA GLN A 13 -0.01 6.90 -18.11
C GLN A 13 0.69 8.10 -18.75
N GLN A 14 0.78 9.22 -18.03
CA GLN A 14 1.53 10.39 -18.51
C GLN A 14 3.01 10.05 -18.73
N LEU A 15 3.63 9.27 -17.83
CA LEU A 15 5.02 8.83 -17.96
C LEU A 15 5.22 7.90 -19.15
N SER A 16 4.31 6.94 -19.39
CA SER A 16 4.47 5.96 -20.48
C SER A 16 4.41 6.61 -21.86
N ARG A 17 3.61 7.68 -21.98
CA ARG A 17 3.48 8.50 -23.20
C ARG A 17 4.68 9.43 -23.45
N LYS A 18 5.66 9.52 -22.54
CA LYS A 18 6.87 10.34 -22.76
C LYS A 18 7.97 9.53 -23.42
N GLU A 19 8.65 10.18 -24.37
CA GLU A 19 9.81 9.64 -25.06
C GLU A 19 10.90 9.19 -24.09
N LYS A 20 11.43 7.98 -24.32
CA LYS A 20 12.52 7.39 -23.53
C LYS A 20 13.77 8.29 -23.63
N GLY A 21 14.52 8.43 -22.53
CA GLY A 21 15.71 9.28 -22.50
C GLY A 21 15.45 10.80 -22.39
N SER A 22 14.27 11.29 -22.77
CA SER A 22 13.97 12.73 -22.69
C SER A 22 13.99 13.30 -21.26
N ASN A 23 14.42 14.55 -21.13
CA ASN A 23 14.39 15.30 -19.86
C ASN A 23 12.96 15.40 -19.29
N ASN A 24 11.95 15.47 -20.15
CA ASN A 24 10.54 15.50 -19.76
C ASN A 24 10.07 14.17 -19.15
N ARG A 25 10.57 13.04 -19.65
CA ARG A 25 10.31 11.73 -19.02
C ARG A 25 10.94 11.65 -17.65
N ASN A 26 12.17 12.16 -17.46
CA ASN A 26 12.81 12.18 -16.14
C ASN A 26 12.00 13.02 -15.12
N LYS A 27 11.49 14.19 -15.54
CA LYS A 27 10.58 15.01 -14.73
C LYS A 27 9.29 14.24 -14.36
N ALA A 28 8.68 13.54 -15.31
CA ALA A 28 7.49 12.72 -15.06
C ALA A 28 7.77 11.55 -14.10
N ARG A 29 8.94 10.89 -14.22
CA ARG A 29 9.37 9.80 -13.34
C ARG A 29 9.47 10.27 -11.89
N LYS A 30 10.08 11.43 -11.64
CA LYS A 30 10.15 12.06 -10.31
C LYS A 30 8.74 12.34 -9.73
N LYS A 31 7.79 12.76 -10.57
CA LYS A 31 6.39 12.97 -10.15
C LYS A 31 5.69 11.66 -9.74
N VAL A 32 5.96 10.55 -10.43
CA VAL A 32 5.45 9.22 -10.06
C VAL A 32 6.06 8.75 -8.75
N ALA A 33 7.38 8.87 -8.57
CA ALA A 33 8.08 8.51 -7.33
C ALA A 33 7.52 9.26 -6.11
N ARG A 34 7.24 10.57 -6.26
CA ARG A 34 6.59 11.37 -5.20
C ARG A 34 5.22 10.83 -4.79
N VAL A 35 4.43 10.31 -5.73
CA VAL A 35 3.13 9.70 -5.41
C VAL A 35 3.30 8.37 -4.70
N HIS A 36 4.24 7.53 -5.13
CA HIS A 36 4.56 6.30 -4.41
C HIS A 36 4.95 6.59 -2.96
N ARG A 37 5.88 7.54 -2.73
CA ARG A 37 6.27 7.94 -1.37
C ARG A 37 5.06 8.37 -0.53
N LYS A 38 4.17 9.19 -1.10
CA LYS A 38 2.96 9.62 -0.39
C LYS A 38 2.05 8.44 -0.03
N ILE A 39 1.88 7.47 -0.92
CA ILE A 39 1.07 6.27 -0.65
C ILE A 39 1.70 5.43 0.46
N THR A 40 3.03 5.21 0.41
CA THR A 40 3.75 4.46 1.44
C THR A 40 3.61 5.12 2.81
N ASN A 41 3.89 6.42 2.91
CA ASN A 41 3.77 7.14 4.19
C ASN A 41 2.33 7.11 4.73
N CYS A 42 1.30 7.23 3.87
CA CYS A 42 -0.09 7.11 4.31
C CYS A 42 -0.44 5.69 4.79
N ARG A 43 0.16 4.65 4.21
CA ARG A 43 -0.02 3.27 4.65
C ARG A 43 0.64 3.02 6.01
N GLU A 44 1.87 3.50 6.19
CA GLU A 44 2.58 3.42 7.47
C GLU A 44 1.82 4.15 8.57
N ASP A 45 1.37 5.39 8.34
CA ASP A 45 0.57 6.15 9.31
C ASP A 45 -0.73 5.43 9.69
N PHE A 46 -1.42 4.83 8.70
CA PHE A 46 -2.60 4.01 8.98
C PHE A 46 -2.27 2.79 9.85
N LEU A 47 -1.20 2.07 9.54
CA LEU A 47 -0.79 0.89 10.32
C LEU A 47 -0.36 1.28 11.73
N HIS A 48 0.37 2.38 11.92
CA HIS A 48 0.74 2.89 13.23
C HIS A 48 -0.48 3.30 14.06
N LYS A 49 -1.46 3.97 13.45
CA LYS A 49 -2.70 4.34 14.13
C LYS A 49 -3.55 3.12 14.46
N LEU A 50 -3.57 2.13 13.57
CA LEU A 50 -4.30 0.88 13.77
C LEU A 50 -3.67 0.06 14.90
N SER A 51 -2.35 -0.11 14.91
CA SER A 51 -1.66 -0.86 15.98
C SER A 51 -1.81 -0.16 17.33
N ARG A 52 -1.64 1.17 17.37
CA ARG A 52 -1.90 2.01 18.55
C ARG A 52 -3.31 1.76 19.09
N ARG A 53 -4.32 1.85 18.22
CA ARG A 53 -5.71 1.63 18.60
C ARG A 53 -5.96 0.22 19.14
N ILE A 54 -5.47 -0.81 18.45
CA ILE A 54 -5.67 -2.20 18.88
C ILE A 54 -5.05 -2.43 20.27
N VAL A 55 -3.83 -1.93 20.51
CA VAL A 55 -3.17 -2.04 21.81
C VAL A 55 -3.88 -1.24 22.90
N ASP A 56 -4.31 -0.02 22.60
CA ASP A 56 -4.95 0.85 23.58
C ASP A 56 -6.38 0.37 23.92
N GLU A 57 -7.10 -0.28 22.97
CA GLU A 57 -8.48 -0.77 23.15
C GLU A 57 -8.55 -2.23 23.67
N ASN A 58 -7.50 -3.03 23.50
CA ASN A 58 -7.51 -4.46 23.86
C ASN A 58 -6.34 -4.80 24.79
N GLN A 59 -6.64 -5.16 26.05
CA GLN A 59 -5.64 -5.63 27.00
C GLN A 59 -5.02 -6.99 26.61
N VAL A 60 -5.71 -7.78 25.78
CA VAL A 60 -5.25 -9.07 25.24
C VAL A 60 -5.61 -9.14 23.75
N ILE A 61 -4.62 -9.36 22.89
CA ILE A 61 -4.80 -9.51 21.45
C ILE A 61 -4.63 -11.00 21.10
N VAL A 62 -5.71 -11.67 20.69
CA VAL A 62 -5.67 -13.04 20.18
C VAL A 62 -5.61 -12.99 18.67
N THR A 63 -4.52 -13.48 18.08
CA THR A 63 -4.35 -13.57 16.63
C THR A 63 -4.58 -15.00 16.18
N GLU A 64 -5.67 -15.23 15.44
CA GLU A 64 -5.86 -16.51 14.77
C GLU A 64 -4.82 -16.70 13.65
N ASN A 65 -4.32 -17.93 13.48
CA ASN A 65 -3.35 -18.26 12.44
C ASN A 65 -4.06 -18.32 11.06
N LEU A 66 -4.47 -17.17 10.53
CA LEU A 66 -5.07 -17.08 9.20
C LEU A 66 -4.01 -17.36 8.13
N ASN A 67 -4.36 -18.20 7.14
CA ASN A 67 -3.53 -18.43 5.96
C ASN A 67 -3.55 -17.19 5.03
N VAL A 68 -2.91 -16.10 5.47
CA VAL A 68 -2.82 -14.82 4.73
C VAL A 68 -2.23 -15.04 3.33
N LYS A 69 -1.25 -15.95 3.19
CA LYS A 69 -0.66 -16.32 1.90
C LYS A 69 -1.71 -16.89 0.94
N GLY A 70 -2.60 -17.76 1.42
CA GLY A 70 -3.70 -18.33 0.64
C GLY A 70 -4.72 -17.26 0.25
N MET A 71 -5.09 -16.37 1.16
CA MET A 71 -6.05 -15.31 0.88
C MET A 71 -5.50 -14.25 -0.09
N MET A 72 -4.18 -14.02 -0.11
CA MET A 72 -3.52 -13.16 -1.10
C MET A 72 -3.53 -13.74 -2.52
N LYS A 73 -3.78 -15.04 -2.70
CA LYS A 73 -3.98 -15.65 -4.02
C LYS A 73 -5.37 -15.37 -4.59
N ASN A 74 -6.33 -14.99 -3.76
CA ASN A 74 -7.66 -14.60 -4.23
C ASN A 74 -7.63 -13.16 -4.75
N HIS A 75 -7.65 -12.96 -6.07
CA HIS A 75 -7.55 -11.64 -6.69
C HIS A 75 -8.64 -10.64 -6.26
N CYS A 76 -9.81 -11.11 -5.82
CA CYS A 76 -10.89 -10.26 -5.32
C CYS A 76 -10.59 -9.72 -3.91
N LEU A 77 -9.94 -10.52 -3.06
CA LEU A 77 -9.67 -10.21 -1.65
C LEU A 77 -8.25 -9.71 -1.40
N ALA A 78 -7.29 -10.08 -2.25
CA ALA A 78 -5.87 -9.78 -2.11
C ALA A 78 -5.60 -8.28 -1.95
N LYS A 79 -6.35 -7.44 -2.69
CA LYS A 79 -6.21 -5.99 -2.60
C LYS A 79 -6.69 -5.44 -1.26
N ALA A 80 -7.83 -5.92 -0.77
CA ALA A 80 -8.37 -5.49 0.53
C ALA A 80 -7.46 -5.97 1.66
N ILE A 81 -7.09 -7.24 1.68
CA ILE A 81 -6.22 -7.86 2.68
C ILE A 81 -4.83 -7.21 2.70
N GLY A 82 -4.24 -6.96 1.53
CA GLY A 82 -2.98 -6.24 1.41
C GLY A 82 -3.04 -4.77 1.85
N GLN A 83 -4.21 -4.14 1.86
CA GLN A 83 -4.39 -2.79 2.39
C GLN A 83 -4.53 -2.76 3.92
N VAL A 84 -5.06 -3.82 4.53
CA VAL A 84 -5.19 -3.92 6.00
C VAL A 84 -3.89 -4.40 6.65
N GLY A 85 -2.97 -5.00 5.87
CA GLY A 85 -1.62 -5.29 6.35
C GLY A 85 -1.53 -6.45 7.34
N TRP A 86 -2.47 -7.40 7.28
CA TRP A 86 -2.52 -8.56 8.19
C TRP A 86 -1.21 -9.37 8.24
N GLY A 87 -0.48 -9.46 7.13
CA GLY A 87 0.83 -10.12 7.09
C GLY A 87 1.95 -9.39 7.83
N MET A 88 1.74 -8.15 8.28
CA MET A 88 2.70 -7.42 9.14
C MET A 88 2.47 -7.69 10.64
N PHE A 89 1.31 -8.28 11.00
CA PHE A 89 0.94 -8.57 12.39
C PHE A 89 1.34 -9.97 12.86
N THR A 90 1.68 -10.89 11.96
CA THR A 90 2.19 -12.23 12.30
C THR A 90 3.71 -12.28 12.11
N PRO A 91 4.54 -12.21 13.18
CA PRO A 91 5.99 -12.16 13.03
C PRO A 91 6.60 -13.51 12.64
N HIS A 92 5.84 -14.61 12.67
CA HIS A 92 6.32 -15.94 12.33
C HIS A 92 5.24 -16.66 11.53
N ALA A 93 5.62 -17.12 10.33
CA ALA A 93 4.89 -18.11 9.57
C ALA A 93 5.09 -19.50 10.18
#